data_AF-A0A0P7UX34-F1
#
_entry.id   AF-A0A0P7UX34-F1
#
_cell.length_a   1.000
_cell.length_b   1.000
_cell.length_c   1.000
_cell.angle_alpha   90.00
_cell.angle_beta   90.00
_cell.angle_gamma   90.00
#
_symmetry.space_group_name_H-M   'P 1'
#
loop_
_entity.id
_entity.type
_entity.pdbx_description
1 polymer ?
#
loop_
_entity_poly.entity_id
_entity_poly.type
_entity_poly.pdbx_seq_one_letter_code
_entity_poly.pdbx_strand_id
1 'polypeptide(L)'
;MDQSLSSLGVKQGSKLMMIGKRNSPEEEAELKKLKDIEKSVEQMAKKLEKVDGELMGLKNGFLAKDLQAQALSKLDQRVKGAAEQFMKLLEQMDAMSCLAQCDKIEAGISDHLAKIQSKNLALAD
;
A
#
# COMPACT_ATOMS: atom_id res chain seq x y z
N MET A 1 31.67 7.72 9.43
CA MET A 1 32.77 8.60 8.98
C MET A 1 32.44 9.01 7.56
N ASP A 2 32.01 10.25 7.36
CA ASP A 2 31.80 10.81 6.02
C ASP A 2 33.12 11.38 5.52
N GLN A 3 33.71 10.74 4.52
CA GLN A 3 34.98 11.15 3.92
C GLN A 3 34.77 11.45 2.44
N SER A 4 35.34 12.56 1.94
CA SER A 4 35.13 12.99 0.55
C SER A 4 35.86 12.08 -0.43
N LEU A 5 35.24 11.81 -1.59
CA LEU A 5 35.83 10.99 -2.66
C LEU A 5 37.19 11.54 -3.14
N SER A 6 37.36 12.86 -3.12
CA SER A 6 38.63 13.52 -3.45
C SER A 6 39.74 13.16 -2.47
N SER A 7 39.45 13.00 -1.19
CA SER A 7 40.44 12.57 -0.17
C SER A 7 40.81 11.09 -0.29
N LEU A 8 40.01 10.30 -1.01
CA LEU A 8 40.29 8.91 -1.40
C LEU A 8 40.99 8.81 -2.77
N GLY A 9 41.37 9.95 -3.36
CA GLY A 9 42.11 10.02 -4.62
C GLY A 9 41.24 9.90 -5.88
N VAL A 10 39.91 9.91 -5.75
CA VAL A 10 38.99 9.90 -6.90
C VAL A 10 39.02 11.28 -7.58
N LYS A 11 39.26 11.29 -8.88
CA LYS A 11 39.37 12.50 -9.71
C LYS A 11 38.38 12.44 -10.86
N GLN A 12 38.17 13.58 -11.52
CA GLN A 12 37.38 13.62 -12.73
C GLN A 12 37.99 12.70 -13.81
N GLY A 13 37.17 11.80 -14.35
CA GLY A 13 37.63 10.75 -15.28
C GLY A 13 37.98 9.41 -14.63
N SER A 14 37.97 9.30 -13.30
CA SER A 14 38.09 8.00 -12.60
C SER A 14 36.93 7.08 -12.95
N LYS A 15 37.24 5.84 -13.37
CA LYS A 15 36.24 4.79 -13.59
C LYS A 15 36.00 4.06 -12.27
N LEU A 16 34.78 4.10 -11.79
CA LEU A 16 34.35 3.40 -10.58
C LEU A 16 33.65 2.10 -10.97
N MET A 17 33.96 1.01 -10.26
CA MET A 17 33.21 -0.24 -10.34
C MET A 17 32.56 -0.48 -8.99
N MET A 18 31.23 -0.46 -8.96
CA MET A 18 30.49 -0.76 -7.75
C MET A 18 30.30 -2.27 -7.64
N ILE A 19 30.94 -2.89 -6.66
CA ILE A 19 30.74 -4.30 -6.35
C ILE A 19 29.59 -4.36 -5.33
N GLY A 20 28.41 -4.76 -5.79
CA GLY A 20 27.31 -5.07 -4.89
C GLY A 20 27.70 -6.25 -3.99
N LYS A 21 27.50 -6.14 -2.68
CA LYS A 21 27.35 -7.36 -1.86
C LYS A 21 26.14 -8.11 -2.40
N ARG A 22 26.24 -9.44 -2.57
CA ARG A 22 25.03 -10.25 -2.71
C ARG A 22 24.21 -10.01 -1.45
N ASN A 23 22.91 -9.80 -1.61
CA ASN A 23 21.99 -9.68 -0.49
C ASN A 23 22.26 -10.84 0.47
N SER A 24 22.39 -10.51 1.75
CA SER A 24 22.42 -11.51 2.81
C SER A 24 21.10 -12.30 2.80
N PRO A 25 21.10 -13.56 3.29
CA PRO A 25 19.86 -14.33 3.41
C PRO A 25 18.82 -13.61 4.29
N GLU A 26 19.25 -12.79 5.25
CA GLU A 26 18.35 -11.90 6.01
C GLU A 26 17.69 -10.83 5.12
N GLU A 27 18.47 -10.11 4.31
CA GLU A 27 17.95 -9.09 3.38
C GLU A 27 17.03 -9.69 2.31
N GLU A 28 17.35 -10.87 1.77
CA GLU A 28 16.46 -11.55 0.81
C GLU A 28 15.11 -11.96 1.45
N ALA A 29 15.12 -12.38 2.72
CA ALA A 29 13.91 -12.72 3.45
C ALA A 29 13.03 -11.48 3.70
N GLU A 30 13.62 -10.33 4.06
CA GLU A 30 12.89 -9.07 4.19
C GLU A 30 12.35 -8.58 2.83
N LEU A 31 13.15 -8.67 1.77
CA LEU A 31 12.73 -8.28 0.42
C LEU A 31 11.56 -9.14 -0.08
N LYS A 32 11.54 -10.42 0.28
CA LYS A 32 10.43 -11.32 -0.04
C LYS A 32 9.16 -10.93 0.71
N LYS A 33 9.25 -10.63 2.01
CA LYS A 33 8.11 -10.12 2.80
C LYS A 33 7.55 -8.84 2.19
N LEU A 34 8.41 -7.92 1.78
CA LEU A 34 8.02 -6.67 1.14
C LEU A 34 7.23 -6.93 -0.16
N LYS A 35 7.69 -7.85 -1.02
CA LYS A 35 6.97 -8.25 -2.24
C LYS A 35 5.62 -8.89 -1.96
N ASP A 36 5.51 -9.65 -0.87
CA ASP A 36 4.24 -10.28 -0.48
C ASP A 36 3.24 -9.26 0.07
N ILE A 37 3.73 -8.23 0.78
CA ILE A 37 2.94 -7.06 1.19
C ILE A 37 2.48 -6.28 -0.03
N GLU A 38 3.36 -5.97 -0.97
CA GLU A 38 3.02 -5.26 -2.21
C GLU A 38 1.89 -5.98 -2.99
N LYS A 39 1.99 -7.30 -3.16
CA LYS A 39 0.92 -8.10 -3.78
C LYS A 39 -0.38 -8.04 -2.99
N SER A 40 -0.29 -8.05 -1.66
CA SER A 40 -1.46 -7.97 -0.78
C SER A 40 -2.17 -6.62 -0.89
N VAL A 41 -1.41 -5.52 -0.96
CA VAL A 41 -1.92 -4.16 -1.24
C VAL A 41 -2.64 -4.14 -2.59
N GLU A 42 -2.01 -4.66 -3.64
CA GLU A 42 -2.57 -4.66 -5.00
C GLU A 42 -3.86 -5.50 -5.09
N GLN A 43 -3.92 -6.62 -4.39
CA GLN A 43 -5.15 -7.44 -4.30
C GLN A 43 -6.27 -6.72 -3.53
N MET A 44 -5.94 -6.00 -2.46
CA MET A 44 -6.93 -5.22 -1.71
C MET A 44 -7.44 -4.03 -2.52
N ALA A 45 -6.58 -3.36 -3.29
CA ALA A 45 -6.97 -2.32 -4.22
C ALA A 45 -8.03 -2.82 -5.22
N LYS A 46 -7.80 -4.00 -5.84
CA LYS A 46 -8.78 -4.64 -6.74
C LYS A 46 -10.11 -4.97 -6.07
N LYS A 47 -10.10 -5.34 -4.77
CA LYS A 47 -11.34 -5.57 -4.00
C LYS A 47 -12.09 -4.25 -3.77
N LEU A 48 -11.38 -3.16 -3.51
CA LEU A 48 -11.94 -1.81 -3.36
C LEU A 48 -12.56 -1.27 -4.65
N GLU A 49 -11.95 -1.54 -5.80
CA GLU A 49 -12.52 -1.17 -7.10
C GLU A 49 -13.86 -1.88 -7.36
N LYS A 50 -13.98 -3.15 -6.96
CA LYS A 50 -15.26 -3.88 -7.03
C LYS A 50 -16.32 -3.25 -6.14
N VAL A 51 -15.94 -2.89 -4.92
CA VAL A 51 -16.81 -2.17 -3.97
C VAL A 51 -17.27 -0.84 -4.56
N ASP A 52 -16.41 -0.12 -5.27
CA ASP A 52 -16.81 1.12 -5.98
C ASP A 52 -17.80 0.86 -7.12
N GLY A 53 -17.56 -0.17 -7.92
CA GLY A 53 -18.49 -0.56 -8.98
C GLY A 53 -19.87 -0.92 -8.42
N GLU A 54 -19.91 -1.69 -7.34
CA GLU A 54 -21.14 -2.04 -6.62
C GLU A 54 -21.84 -0.79 -6.05
N LEU A 55 -21.09 0.13 -5.44
CA LEU A 55 -21.63 1.37 -4.86
C LEU A 55 -22.20 2.30 -5.94
N MET A 56 -21.50 2.49 -7.07
CA MET A 56 -22.01 3.25 -8.21
C MET A 56 -23.26 2.60 -8.82
N GLY A 57 -23.26 1.27 -8.95
CA GLY A 57 -24.42 0.52 -9.42
C GLY A 57 -25.63 0.68 -8.49
N LEU A 58 -25.40 0.75 -7.18
CA LEU A 58 -26.45 0.98 -6.21
C LEU A 58 -27.01 2.41 -6.26
N LYS A 59 -26.12 3.41 -6.39
CA LYS A 59 -26.46 4.83 -6.48
C LYS A 59 -27.27 5.15 -7.74
N ASN A 60 -26.92 4.53 -8.86
CA ASN A 60 -27.59 4.73 -10.15
C ASN A 60 -28.70 3.70 -10.42
N GLY A 61 -28.91 2.75 -9.50
CA GLY A 61 -29.85 1.65 -9.65
C GLY A 61 -31.25 1.96 -9.14
N PHE A 62 -32.22 1.14 -9.55
CA PHE A 62 -33.64 1.28 -9.19
C PHE A 62 -34.07 0.38 -8.01
N LEU A 63 -33.12 -0.01 -7.16
CA LEU A 63 -33.42 -0.85 -5.99
C LEU A 63 -34.34 -0.10 -5.01
N ALA A 64 -35.26 -0.84 -4.40
CA ALA A 64 -36.12 -0.29 -3.34
C ALA A 64 -35.25 0.19 -2.15
N LYS A 65 -35.68 1.27 -1.47
CA LYS A 65 -34.91 1.92 -0.40
C LYS A 65 -34.47 0.96 0.71
N ASP A 66 -35.32 0.01 1.08
CA ASP A 66 -35.01 -0.98 2.12
C ASP A 66 -33.88 -1.95 1.69
N LEU A 67 -33.87 -2.32 0.41
CA LEU A 67 -32.82 -3.17 -0.17
C LEU A 67 -31.53 -2.39 -0.41
N GLN A 68 -31.63 -1.09 -0.74
CA GLN A 68 -30.47 -0.20 -0.84
C GLN A 68 -29.77 -0.06 0.51
N ALA A 69 -30.51 0.20 1.59
CA ALA A 69 -29.94 0.33 2.93
C ALA A 69 -29.20 -0.95 3.37
N GLN A 70 -29.76 -2.14 3.09
CA GLN A 70 -29.11 -3.40 3.41
C GLN A 70 -27.82 -3.62 2.58
N ALA A 71 -27.83 -3.25 1.29
CA ALA A 71 -26.67 -3.37 0.44
C ALA A 71 -25.56 -2.37 0.81
N LEU A 72 -25.93 -1.13 1.14
CA LEU A 72 -25.01 -0.11 1.66
C LEU A 72 -24.35 -0.56 2.96
N SER A 73 -25.12 -1.13 3.88
CA SER A 73 -24.58 -1.66 5.15
C SER A 73 -23.55 -2.79 4.91
N LYS A 74 -23.80 -3.68 3.95
CA LYS A 74 -22.82 -4.72 3.57
C LYS A 74 -21.56 -4.14 2.92
N LEU A 75 -21.72 -3.10 2.09
CA LEU A 75 -20.60 -2.40 1.47
C LEU A 75 -19.75 -1.67 2.53
N ASP A 76 -20.38 -0.96 3.46
CA ASP A 76 -19.73 -0.29 4.59
C ASP A 76 -18.89 -1.26 5.44
N GLN A 77 -19.43 -2.43 5.77
CA GLN A 77 -18.65 -3.47 6.46
C GLN A 77 -17.44 -3.95 5.65
N ARG A 78 -17.57 -4.10 4.33
CA ARG A 78 -16.45 -4.48 3.45
C ARG A 78 -15.39 -3.39 3.38
N VAL A 79 -15.80 -2.11 3.35
CA VAL A 79 -14.89 -0.96 3.37
C VAL A 79 -14.14 -0.86 4.69
N LYS A 80 -14.84 -1.01 5.82
CA LYS A 80 -14.23 -1.05 7.17
C LYS A 80 -13.24 -2.21 7.32
N GLY A 81 -13.62 -3.41 6.88
CA GLY A 81 -12.72 -4.55 6.89
C GLY A 81 -11.48 -4.34 6.02
N ALA A 82 -11.60 -3.66 4.87
CA ALA A 82 -10.45 -3.31 4.04
C ALA A 82 -9.51 -2.30 4.74
N ALA A 83 -10.07 -1.31 5.45
CA ALA A 83 -9.28 -0.36 6.23
C ALA A 83 -8.44 -1.06 7.31
N GLU A 84 -9.05 -1.97 8.08
CA GLU A 84 -8.33 -2.75 9.09
C GLU A 84 -7.22 -3.61 8.47
N GLN A 85 -7.44 -4.18 7.29
CA GLN A 85 -6.41 -4.97 6.61
C GLN A 85 -5.23 -4.11 6.14
N PHE A 86 -5.48 -2.91 5.62
CA PHE A 86 -4.41 -1.96 5.28
C PHE A 86 -3.63 -1.51 6.50
N MET A 87 -4.32 -1.25 7.62
CA MET A 87 -3.68 -0.88 8.88
C MET A 87 -2.71 -1.96 9.38
N LYS A 88 -3.11 -3.24 9.29
CA LYS A 88 -2.22 -4.38 9.60
C LYS A 88 -1.02 -4.47 8.67
N LEU A 89 -1.17 -4.14 7.38
CA LEU A 89 -0.03 -4.10 6.47
C LEU A 89 0.94 -2.98 6.82
N LEU A 90 0.45 -1.81 7.23
CA LEU A 90 1.30 -0.72 7.70
C LEU A 90 2.07 -1.14 8.97
N GLU A 91 1.40 -1.75 9.94
CA GLU A 91 2.06 -2.28 11.14
C GLU A 91 3.14 -3.33 10.81
N GLN A 92 2.88 -4.18 9.82
CA GLN A 92 3.87 -5.15 9.32
C GLN A 92 5.05 -4.47 8.61
N MET A 93 4.82 -3.35 7.94
CA MET A 93 5.86 -2.55 7.31
C MET A 93 6.73 -1.81 8.32
N ASP A 94 6.12 -1.20 9.34
CA ASP A 94 6.84 -0.53 10.42
C ASP A 94 7.76 -1.49 11.19
N ALA A 95 7.43 -2.78 11.22
CA ALA A 95 8.25 -3.82 11.83
C ALA A 95 9.44 -4.28 10.96
N MET A 96 9.54 -3.87 9.69
CA MET A 96 10.65 -4.22 8.79
C MET A 96 11.81 -3.22 8.91
N SER A 97 13.05 -3.73 8.88
CA SER A 97 14.25 -2.90 9.05
C SER A 97 14.76 -2.26 7.74
N CYS A 98 14.31 -2.76 6.58
CA CYS A 98 14.63 -2.23 5.25
C CYS A 98 13.77 -1.01 4.83
N LEU A 99 14.14 0.19 5.31
CA LEU A 99 13.35 1.42 5.08
C LEU A 99 13.35 1.94 3.63
N ALA A 100 14.43 1.77 2.86
CA ALA A 100 14.60 2.45 1.56
C ALA A 100 13.64 2.01 0.43
N GLN A 101 12.90 0.90 0.60
CA GLN A 101 11.90 0.43 -0.36
C GLN A 101 10.46 0.51 0.16
N CYS A 102 10.26 0.90 1.43
CA CYS A 102 8.94 0.98 2.05
C CYS A 102 8.15 2.21 1.58
N ASP A 103 8.84 3.32 1.29
CA ASP A 103 8.22 4.63 0.95
C ASP A 103 7.16 4.55 -0.16
N LYS A 104 7.38 3.74 -1.21
CA LYS A 104 6.43 3.62 -2.33
C LYS A 104 5.17 2.85 -1.95
N ILE A 105 5.33 1.78 -1.16
CA ILE A 105 4.20 0.95 -0.74
C ILE A 105 3.38 1.71 0.30
N GLU A 106 4.03 2.43 1.21
CA GLU A 106 3.39 3.26 2.22
C GLU A 106 2.55 4.38 1.60
N ALA A 107 3.08 5.06 0.57
CA ALA A 107 2.34 6.05 -0.19
C ALA A 107 1.10 5.44 -0.88
N GLY A 108 1.23 4.23 -1.43
CA GLY A 108 0.11 3.50 -2.03
C GLY A 108 -0.97 3.14 -1.01
N ILE A 109 -0.57 2.61 0.16
CA ILE A 109 -1.52 2.27 1.23
C ILE A 109 -2.22 3.54 1.74
N SER A 110 -1.48 4.63 1.93
CA SER A 110 -2.03 5.92 2.37
C SER A 110 -3.06 6.48 1.40
N ASP A 111 -2.80 6.42 0.08
CA ASP A 111 -3.77 6.82 -0.94
C ASP A 111 -5.04 5.95 -0.91
N HIS A 112 -4.90 4.64 -0.72
CA HIS A 112 -6.05 3.74 -0.59
C HIS A 112 -6.86 3.99 0.69
N LEU A 113 -6.21 4.29 1.82
CA LEU A 113 -6.88 4.68 3.06
C LEU A 113 -7.63 6.00 2.91
N ALA A 114 -7.05 7.00 2.25
CA ALA A 114 -7.73 8.27 1.95
C ALA A 114 -8.99 8.04 1.08
N LYS A 115 -8.89 7.17 0.07
CA LYS A 115 -10.05 6.74 -0.75
C LYS A 115 -11.12 6.05 0.10
N ILE A 116 -10.74 5.16 1.02
CA ILE A 116 -11.69 4.53 1.95
C ILE A 116 -12.39 5.57 2.82
N GLN A 117 -11.65 6.51 3.41
CA GLN A 117 -12.22 7.54 4.28
C GLN A 117 -13.24 8.41 3.53
N SER A 118 -12.92 8.82 2.31
CA SER A 118 -13.84 9.58 1.45
C SER A 118 -15.13 8.81 1.15
N LYS A 119 -15.04 7.48 0.91
CA LYS A 119 -16.21 6.63 0.68
C LYS A 119 -17.07 6.45 1.92
N ASN A 120 -16.47 6.26 3.09
CA ASN A 120 -17.21 6.17 4.35
C ASN A 120 -18.00 7.44 4.62
N LEU A 121 -17.44 8.61 4.30
CA LEU A 121 -18.14 9.88 4.41
C LEU A 121 -19.35 9.92 3.45
N ALA A 122 -19.17 9.52 2.19
CA ALA A 122 -20.24 9.47 1.19
C ALA A 122 -21.34 8.42 1.49
N LEU A 123 -21.07 7.45 2.36
CA LEU A 123 -22.02 6.44 2.83
C LEU A 123 -22.75 6.86 4.12
N ALA A 124 -22.27 7.89 4.80
CA ALA A 124 -22.84 8.37 6.07
C ALA A 124 -23.93 9.44 5.89
N ASP A 125 -24.01 10.06 4.71
CA ASP A 125 -25.07 11.01 4.28
C ASP A 125 -26.21 10.32 3.53
#